data_AF-A0A417ITJ0-F1
#
_entry.id   AF-A0A417ITJ0-F1
#
_cell.length_a   1.000
_cell.length_b   1.000
_cell.length_c   1.000
_cell.angle_alpha   90.00
_cell.angle_beta   90.00
_cell.angle_gamma   90.00
#
_symmetry.space_group_name_H-M   'P 1'
#
loop_
_entity.id
_entity.type
_entity.pdbx_description
1 polymer ?
#
loop_
_entity_poly.entity_id
_entity_poly.type
_entity_poly.pdbx_seq_one_letter_code
_entity_poly.pdbx_strand_id
1 'polypeptide(L)'
;METREIILELRTQKGLSQEELAEKVMVTRQAVSRWENGETIPNTETLKLLSKEFDVSINTLLGAPRQLICQCCGMPLEDDAIISRDSDGSLNEDYCKWCYADGNYTYSDMDDLIDVCAKNMVNENFTEEQVRAYMKEMLPKLDYWKRYDELSDNGQFEEFKNQLITEINELHIEGMPKVEKLNALVGRDINLEYPLPNGMRVKFLDNQKTYLGNQLECEFGGERYFGVLASMDFVMVCTYDADLTNPELILYKKR
;
A
#
# COMPACT_ATOMS: atom_id res chain seq x y z
N MET A 1 3.26 -7.03 -24.66
CA MET A 1 4.61 -7.64 -24.61
C MET A 1 4.43 -9.09 -24.20
N GLU A 2 5.22 -9.99 -24.76
CA GLU A 2 5.18 -11.40 -24.39
C GLU A 2 6.05 -11.67 -23.15
N THR A 3 5.75 -12.71 -22.37
CA THR A 3 6.51 -13.09 -21.15
C THR A 3 8.02 -13.11 -21.34
N ARG A 4 8.49 -13.63 -22.48
CA ARG A 4 9.93 -13.71 -22.80
C ARG A 4 10.61 -12.33 -22.86
N GLU A 5 9.90 -11.34 -23.41
CA GLU A 5 10.40 -9.97 -23.57
C GLU A 5 10.45 -9.28 -22.21
N ILE A 6 9.40 -9.50 -21.40
CA ILE A 6 9.25 -8.91 -20.06
C ILE A 6 10.32 -9.45 -19.11
N ILE A 7 10.55 -10.76 -19.07
CA ILE A 7 11.59 -11.36 -18.22
C ILE A 7 12.98 -10.84 -18.63
N LEU A 8 13.27 -10.79 -19.92
CA LEU A 8 14.55 -10.29 -20.45
C LEU A 8 14.76 -8.81 -20.07
N GLU A 9 13.73 -7.98 -20.25
CA GLU A 9 13.77 -6.56 -19.92
C GLU A 9 14.00 -6.34 -18.41
N LEU A 10 13.19 -6.95 -17.55
CA LEU A 10 13.31 -6.79 -16.10
C LEU A 10 14.67 -7.28 -15.58
N ARG A 11 15.16 -8.41 -16.09
CA ARG A 11 16.50 -8.92 -15.74
C ARG A 11 17.59 -7.92 -16.11
N THR A 12 17.54 -7.37 -17.33
CA THR A 12 18.56 -6.44 -17.82
C THR A 12 18.49 -5.08 -17.14
N GLN A 13 17.29 -4.58 -16.82
CA GLN A 13 17.10 -3.37 -16.01
C GLN A 13 17.71 -3.51 -14.61
N LYS A 14 17.64 -4.69 -14.00
CA LYS A 14 18.32 -4.99 -12.72
C LYS A 14 19.82 -5.29 -12.86
N GLY A 15 20.36 -5.29 -14.07
CA GLY A 15 21.78 -5.55 -14.33
C GLY A 15 22.22 -7.00 -14.07
N LEU A 16 21.28 -7.95 -14.03
CA LEU A 16 21.56 -9.35 -13.72
C LEU A 16 21.93 -10.13 -14.99
N SER A 17 22.85 -11.07 -14.89
CA SER A 17 23.09 -12.13 -15.86
C SER A 17 22.02 -13.23 -15.75
N GLN A 18 21.91 -14.08 -16.78
CA GLN A 18 21.00 -15.24 -16.74
C GLN A 18 21.36 -16.22 -15.61
N GLU A 19 22.65 -16.33 -15.27
CA GLU A 19 23.12 -17.19 -14.16
C GLU A 19 22.69 -16.60 -12.81
N GLU A 20 22.91 -15.31 -12.59
CA GLU A 20 22.53 -14.64 -11.33
C GLU A 20 21.02 -14.67 -11.11
N LEU A 21 20.21 -14.46 -12.16
CA LEU A 21 18.76 -14.61 -12.04
C LEU A 21 18.38 -16.05 -11.70
N ALA A 22 19.01 -17.03 -12.34
CA ALA A 22 18.73 -18.44 -12.10
C ALA A 22 19.01 -18.84 -10.64
N GLU A 23 20.12 -18.38 -10.07
CA GLU A 23 20.45 -18.58 -8.66
C GLU A 23 19.39 -17.96 -7.74
N LYS A 24 18.98 -16.72 -8.01
CA LYS A 24 17.97 -15.98 -7.22
C LYS A 24 16.61 -16.67 -7.19
N VAL A 25 16.17 -17.24 -8.31
CA VAL A 25 14.87 -17.92 -8.41
C VAL A 25 14.97 -19.45 -8.36
N MET A 26 16.12 -19.97 -7.91
CA MET A 26 16.36 -21.39 -7.64
C MET A 26 16.11 -22.31 -8.85
N VAL A 27 16.54 -21.88 -10.04
CA VAL A 27 16.46 -22.66 -11.29
C VAL A 27 17.84 -22.79 -11.93
N THR A 28 17.91 -23.45 -13.09
CA THR A 28 19.14 -23.49 -13.89
C THR A 28 19.20 -22.30 -14.85
N ARG A 29 20.41 -21.83 -15.17
CA ARG A 29 20.62 -20.83 -16.24
C ARG A 29 19.95 -21.24 -17.56
N GLN A 30 19.94 -22.53 -17.86
CA GLN A 30 19.27 -23.06 -19.06
C GLN A 30 17.76 -22.79 -19.04
N ALA A 31 17.10 -22.88 -17.88
CA ALA A 31 15.68 -22.54 -17.75
C ALA A 31 15.43 -21.07 -18.08
N VAL A 32 16.23 -20.15 -17.52
CA VAL A 32 16.15 -18.71 -17.82
C VAL A 32 16.35 -18.45 -19.31
N SER A 33 17.37 -19.04 -19.92
CA SER A 33 17.59 -18.89 -21.36
C SER A 33 16.41 -19.37 -22.20
N ARG A 34 15.77 -20.48 -21.81
CA ARG A 34 14.59 -21.01 -22.50
C ARG A 34 13.39 -20.08 -22.37
N TRP A 35 13.20 -19.43 -21.22
CA TRP A 35 12.13 -18.45 -21.06
C TRP A 35 12.35 -17.22 -21.93
N GLU A 36 13.56 -16.65 -21.91
CA GLU A 36 13.90 -15.46 -22.71
C GLU A 36 13.87 -15.72 -24.22
N ASN A 37 14.07 -16.97 -24.64
CA ASN A 37 13.92 -17.39 -26.04
C ASN A 37 12.47 -17.75 -26.42
N GLY A 38 11.56 -17.84 -25.45
CA GLY A 38 10.16 -18.26 -25.66
C GLY A 38 9.96 -19.77 -25.86
N GLU A 39 10.95 -20.59 -25.51
CA GLU A 39 10.85 -22.06 -25.61
C GLU A 39 9.97 -22.66 -24.51
N THR A 40 9.95 -22.04 -23.33
CA THR A 40 9.14 -22.48 -22.17
C THR A 40 8.65 -21.27 -21.38
N ILE A 41 7.68 -21.47 -20.49
CA ILE A 41 7.17 -20.43 -19.57
C ILE A 41 7.53 -20.88 -18.14
N PRO A 42 7.88 -19.95 -17.22
CA PRO A 42 8.10 -20.30 -15.82
C PRO A 42 6.85 -20.93 -15.19
N ASN A 43 7.04 -21.89 -14.28
CA ASN A 43 5.91 -22.48 -13.53
C ASN A 43 5.42 -21.51 -12.43
N THR A 44 4.29 -21.82 -11.81
CA THR A 44 3.66 -20.97 -10.77
C THR A 44 4.60 -20.60 -9.63
N GLU A 45 5.38 -21.54 -9.10
CA GLU A 45 6.31 -21.27 -8.00
C GLU A 45 7.47 -20.36 -8.44
N THR A 46 7.96 -20.57 -9.67
CA THR A 46 8.99 -19.73 -10.26
C THR A 46 8.47 -18.33 -10.56
N LEU A 47 7.22 -18.20 -11.02
CA LEU A 47 6.58 -16.90 -11.24
C LEU A 47 6.45 -16.10 -9.95
N LYS A 48 6.13 -16.74 -8.82
CA LYS A 48 6.14 -16.08 -7.50
C LYS A 48 7.54 -15.56 -7.13
N LEU A 49 8.58 -16.35 -7.38
CA LEU A 49 9.96 -15.93 -7.11
C LEU A 49 10.40 -14.78 -8.03
N LEU A 50 10.06 -14.85 -9.32
CA LEU A 50 10.32 -13.78 -10.28
C LEU A 50 9.55 -12.50 -9.92
N SER A 51 8.30 -12.64 -9.47
CA SER A 51 7.47 -11.53 -9.02
C SER A 51 8.12 -10.81 -7.84
N LYS A 52 8.57 -11.56 -6.82
CA LYS A 52 9.32 -11.01 -5.69
C LYS A 52 10.67 -10.41 -6.12
N GLU A 53 11.42 -11.10 -6.99
CA GLU A 53 12.74 -10.64 -7.43
C GLU A 53 12.63 -9.37 -8.25
N PHE A 54 11.62 -9.21 -9.11
CA PHE A 54 11.46 -8.04 -9.96
C PHE A 54 10.55 -6.95 -9.39
N ASP A 55 9.83 -7.25 -8.32
CA ASP A 55 8.81 -6.39 -7.72
C ASP A 55 7.69 -6.00 -8.69
N VAL A 56 7.22 -7.00 -9.45
CA VAL A 56 6.10 -6.87 -10.42
C VAL A 56 5.12 -8.02 -10.25
N SER A 57 3.89 -7.81 -10.67
CA SER A 57 2.82 -8.81 -10.55
C SER A 57 3.07 -10.00 -11.50
N ILE A 58 2.50 -11.17 -11.19
CA ILE A 58 2.62 -12.36 -12.05
C ILE A 58 1.92 -12.08 -13.39
N ASN A 59 0.81 -11.36 -13.36
CA ASN A 59 0.12 -10.91 -14.57
C ASN A 59 1.01 -10.00 -15.43
N THR A 60 1.77 -9.09 -14.82
CA THR A 60 2.80 -8.31 -15.54
C THR A 60 3.80 -9.25 -16.20
N LEU A 61 4.34 -10.26 -15.50
CA LEU A 61 5.26 -11.24 -16.10
C LEU A 61 4.63 -12.01 -17.27
N LEU A 62 3.33 -12.32 -17.20
CA LEU A 62 2.62 -13.06 -18.24
C LEU A 62 2.17 -12.20 -19.43
N GLY A 63 2.30 -10.88 -19.36
CA GLY A 63 1.93 -9.97 -20.44
C GLY A 63 0.43 -9.93 -20.73
N ALA A 64 -0.40 -10.32 -19.76
CA ALA A 64 -1.85 -10.36 -19.92
C ALA A 64 -2.45 -8.94 -19.95
N PRO A 65 -3.40 -8.63 -20.87
CA PRO A 65 -4.08 -7.35 -20.88
C PRO A 65 -4.90 -7.16 -19.59
N ARG A 66 -4.57 -6.08 -18.86
CA ARG A 66 -5.13 -5.69 -17.56
C ARG A 66 -6.65 -5.51 -17.63
N GLN A 67 -7.36 -6.36 -16.89
CA GLN A 67 -8.70 -6.07 -16.34
C GLN A 67 -8.80 -6.55 -14.90
N LEU A 68 -7.71 -6.44 -14.14
CA LEU A 68 -7.75 -6.66 -12.71
C LEU A 68 -8.50 -5.50 -12.07
N ILE A 69 -9.46 -5.82 -11.23
CA ILE A 69 -10.13 -4.86 -10.36
C ILE A 69 -9.94 -5.31 -8.93
N CYS A 70 -9.75 -4.35 -8.03
CA CYS A 70 -9.71 -4.61 -6.60
C CYS A 70 -11.04 -5.25 -6.18
N GLN A 71 -10.98 -6.45 -5.59
CA GLN A 71 -12.10 -7.22 -5.09
C GLN A 71 -12.68 -6.67 -3.77
N CYS A 72 -12.22 -5.49 -3.33
CA CYS A 72 -12.79 -4.74 -2.21
C CYS A 72 -13.45 -3.43 -2.68
N CYS A 73 -12.76 -2.58 -3.44
CA CYS A 73 -13.28 -1.27 -3.85
C CYS A 73 -13.67 -1.15 -5.34
N GLY A 74 -13.38 -2.15 -6.16
CA GLY A 74 -13.67 -2.13 -7.60
C GLY A 74 -12.73 -1.29 -8.45
N MET A 75 -11.70 -0.68 -7.85
CA MET A 75 -10.72 0.15 -8.58
C MET A 75 -9.88 -0.72 -9.53
N PRO A 76 -9.66 -0.28 -10.79
CA PRO A 76 -8.75 -0.93 -11.72
C PRO A 76 -7.32 -1.00 -11.15
N LEU A 77 -6.71 -2.19 -11.19
CA LEU A 77 -5.32 -2.42 -10.77
C LEU A 77 -4.40 -2.31 -11.98
N GLU A 78 -4.32 -1.10 -12.53
CA GLU A 78 -3.58 -0.83 -13.75
C GLU A 78 -2.08 -0.60 -13.54
N ASP A 79 -1.61 -0.48 -12.30
CA ASP A 79 -0.21 -0.27 -11.97
C ASP A 79 0.18 -1.20 -10.81
N ASP A 80 1.33 -1.87 -10.91
CA ASP A 80 1.81 -2.74 -9.84
C ASP A 80 2.11 -1.94 -8.56
N ALA A 81 2.34 -0.63 -8.65
CA ALA A 81 2.53 0.26 -7.51
C ALA A 81 1.26 0.44 -6.64
N ILE A 82 0.08 0.13 -7.17
CA ILE A 82 -1.20 0.20 -6.43
C ILE A 82 -1.69 -1.17 -5.97
N ILE A 83 -1.01 -2.25 -6.34
CA ILE A 83 -1.33 -3.62 -5.92
C ILE A 83 -0.91 -3.83 -4.46
N SER A 84 -1.75 -4.53 -3.70
CA SER A 84 -1.50 -4.84 -2.29
C SER A 84 -0.42 -5.90 -2.10
N ARG A 85 -0.05 -6.16 -0.83
CA ARG A 85 0.89 -7.22 -0.47
C ARG A 85 0.35 -8.10 0.65
N ASP A 86 0.67 -9.39 0.57
CA ASP A 86 0.48 -10.35 1.65
C ASP A 86 1.54 -10.18 2.74
N SER A 87 1.32 -10.84 3.88
CA SER A 87 2.22 -10.76 5.05
C SER A 87 3.65 -11.27 4.79
N ASP A 88 3.86 -12.04 3.72
CA ASP A 88 5.18 -12.53 3.29
C ASP A 88 5.85 -11.63 2.21
N GLY A 89 5.22 -10.48 1.91
CA GLY A 89 5.67 -9.49 0.95
C GLY A 89 5.31 -9.77 -0.52
N SER A 90 4.65 -10.89 -0.86
CA SER A 90 4.18 -11.12 -2.24
C SER A 90 3.10 -10.13 -2.63
N LEU A 91 3.08 -9.75 -3.91
CA LEU A 91 1.99 -8.97 -4.47
C LEU A 91 0.69 -9.78 -4.47
N ASN A 92 -0.39 -9.13 -4.06
CA ASN A 92 -1.73 -9.68 -4.05
C ASN A 92 -2.59 -8.92 -5.06
N GLU A 93 -2.79 -9.58 -6.22
CA GLU A 93 -3.47 -9.05 -7.40
C GLU A 93 -4.99 -8.91 -7.25
N ASP A 94 -5.55 -9.38 -6.13
CA ASP A 94 -6.99 -9.26 -5.86
C ASP A 94 -7.32 -7.92 -5.22
N TYR A 95 -6.37 -7.24 -4.56
CA TYR A 95 -6.66 -6.04 -3.78
C TYR A 95 -5.66 -4.91 -4.05
N CYS A 96 -6.13 -3.67 -3.91
CA CYS A 96 -5.24 -2.51 -3.92
C CYS A 96 -4.58 -2.29 -2.55
N LYS A 97 -3.44 -1.62 -2.54
CA LYS A 97 -2.63 -1.32 -1.34
C LYS A 97 -3.40 -0.58 -0.22
N TRP A 98 -4.51 0.06 -0.57
CA TRP A 98 -5.36 0.75 0.40
C TRP A 98 -6.46 -0.11 1.00
N CYS A 99 -6.90 -1.16 0.31
CA CYS A 99 -7.97 -2.06 0.77
C CYS A 99 -7.44 -3.29 1.53
N TYR A 100 -6.20 -3.69 1.21
CA TYR A 100 -5.51 -4.78 1.86
C TYR A 100 -4.05 -4.40 2.08
N ALA A 101 -3.58 -4.56 3.31
CA ALA A 101 -2.23 -4.18 3.70
C ALA A 101 -1.69 -5.16 4.74
N ASP A 102 -0.52 -5.74 4.45
CA ASP A 102 0.23 -6.60 5.37
C ASP A 102 -0.62 -7.75 5.96
N GLY A 103 -1.48 -8.36 5.14
CA GLY A 103 -2.34 -9.46 5.56
C GLY A 103 -3.74 -9.06 6.05
N ASN A 104 -4.03 -7.76 6.18
CA ASN A 104 -5.24 -7.26 6.83
C ASN A 104 -6.09 -6.39 5.90
N TYR A 105 -7.40 -6.52 6.00
CA TYR A 105 -8.35 -5.60 5.37
C TYR A 105 -8.43 -4.30 6.16
N THR A 106 -8.51 -3.18 5.45
CA THR A 106 -8.47 -1.84 6.06
C THR A 106 -9.85 -1.21 6.22
N TYR A 107 -10.88 -1.82 5.60
CA TYR A 107 -12.27 -1.39 5.64
C TYR A 107 -13.13 -2.56 6.08
N SER A 108 -13.87 -2.38 7.18
CA SER A 108 -14.89 -3.32 7.65
C SER A 108 -16.31 -2.84 7.36
N ASP A 109 -16.49 -1.55 7.04
CA ASP A 109 -17.79 -0.96 6.75
C ASP A 109 -17.88 -0.48 5.29
N MET A 110 -18.99 -0.81 4.63
CA MET A 110 -19.20 -0.50 3.23
C MET A 110 -19.48 0.99 3.02
N ASP A 111 -20.25 1.62 3.89
CA ASP A 111 -20.57 3.05 3.79
C ASP A 111 -19.30 3.89 4.03
N ASP A 112 -18.41 3.48 4.95
CA ASP A 112 -17.10 4.11 5.15
C ASP A 112 -16.22 4.04 3.89
N LEU A 113 -16.18 2.89 3.22
CA LEU A 113 -15.45 2.77 1.95
C LEU A 113 -16.07 3.66 0.87
N ILE A 114 -17.40 3.70 0.78
CA ILE A 114 -18.13 4.55 -0.17
C ILE A 114 -17.80 6.03 0.08
N ASP A 115 -17.75 6.48 1.33
CA ASP A 115 -17.38 7.85 1.69
C ASP A 115 -15.99 8.24 1.18
N VAL A 116 -15.02 7.32 1.30
CA VAL A 116 -13.66 7.54 0.80
C VAL A 116 -13.63 7.56 -0.73
N CYS A 117 -14.28 6.60 -1.39
CA CYS A 117 -14.30 6.54 -2.85
C CYS A 117 -15.05 7.74 -3.45
N ALA A 118 -16.17 8.17 -2.86
CA ALA A 118 -16.95 9.30 -3.34
C ALA A 118 -16.12 10.59 -3.41
N LYS A 119 -15.31 10.88 -2.37
CA LYS A 119 -14.41 12.05 -2.36
C LYS A 119 -13.40 12.07 -3.50
N ASN A 120 -13.00 10.91 -4.01
CA ASN A 120 -11.99 10.77 -5.06
C ASN A 120 -12.59 10.62 -6.47
N MET A 121 -13.83 10.16 -6.57
CA MET A 121 -14.49 9.86 -7.86
C MET A 121 -15.37 11.01 -8.36
N VAL A 122 -15.89 11.86 -7.47
CA VAL A 122 -16.71 13.02 -7.86
C VAL A 122 -15.92 13.94 -8.77
N ASN A 123 -16.51 14.29 -9.90
CA ASN A 123 -15.95 15.19 -10.89
C ASN A 123 -17.07 15.86 -11.70
N GLU A 124 -16.73 16.65 -12.72
CA GLU A 124 -17.71 17.37 -13.54
C GLU A 124 -18.76 16.46 -14.20
N ASN A 125 -18.45 15.17 -14.40
CA ASN A 125 -19.35 14.21 -15.04
C ASN A 125 -20.18 13.37 -14.05
N PHE A 126 -19.81 13.32 -12.76
CA PHE A 126 -20.44 12.44 -11.78
C PHE A 126 -20.65 13.14 -10.43
N THR A 127 -21.91 13.25 -10.01
CA THR A 127 -22.26 13.81 -8.69
C THR A 127 -21.98 12.82 -7.56
N GLU A 128 -21.89 13.32 -6.34
CA GLU A 128 -21.69 12.47 -5.16
C GLU A 128 -22.81 11.44 -5.01
N GLU A 129 -24.08 11.82 -5.23
CA GLU A 129 -25.18 10.86 -5.14
C GLU A 129 -25.10 9.77 -6.21
N GLN A 130 -24.67 10.11 -7.42
CA GLN A 130 -24.49 9.14 -8.51
C GLN A 130 -23.37 8.16 -8.20
N VAL A 131 -22.23 8.65 -7.72
CA VAL A 131 -21.10 7.79 -7.32
C VAL A 131 -21.53 6.85 -6.19
N ARG A 132 -22.20 7.38 -5.15
CA ARG A 132 -22.69 6.56 -4.02
C ARG A 132 -23.66 5.49 -4.48
N ALA A 133 -24.62 5.81 -5.35
CA ALA A 133 -25.58 4.85 -5.88
C ALA A 133 -24.87 3.74 -6.68
N TYR A 134 -23.93 4.11 -7.55
CA TYR A 134 -23.13 3.15 -8.32
C TYR A 134 -22.33 2.21 -7.40
N MET A 135 -21.61 2.76 -6.42
CA MET A 135 -20.81 1.97 -5.48
C MET A 135 -21.68 1.00 -4.68
N LYS A 136 -22.85 1.44 -4.17
CA LYS A 136 -23.80 0.57 -3.45
C LYS A 136 -24.30 -0.61 -4.28
N GLU A 137 -24.41 -0.45 -5.60
CA GLU A 137 -24.79 -1.54 -6.48
C GLU A 137 -23.62 -2.47 -6.82
N MET A 138 -22.41 -1.93 -6.95
CA MET A 138 -21.22 -2.66 -7.38
C MET A 138 -20.56 -3.43 -6.23
N LEU A 139 -20.32 -2.80 -5.08
CA LEU A 139 -19.52 -3.37 -3.99
C LEU A 139 -19.98 -4.76 -3.54
N PRO A 140 -21.29 -5.05 -3.36
CA PRO A 140 -21.76 -6.38 -2.98
C PRO A 140 -21.42 -7.50 -3.97
N LYS A 141 -21.03 -7.16 -5.21
CA LYS A 141 -20.65 -8.12 -6.26
C LYS A 141 -19.17 -8.51 -6.19
N LEU A 142 -18.36 -7.84 -5.37
CA LEU A 142 -16.93 -8.10 -5.23
C LEU A 142 -16.65 -9.16 -4.15
N ASP A 143 -15.54 -9.88 -4.29
CA ASP A 143 -15.30 -11.09 -3.47
C ASP A 143 -15.13 -10.81 -1.98
N TYR A 144 -14.54 -9.68 -1.59
CA TYR A 144 -14.44 -9.29 -0.18
C TYR A 144 -15.83 -9.19 0.48
N TRP A 145 -16.75 -8.49 -0.17
CA TRP A 145 -18.09 -8.26 0.36
C TRP A 145 -18.99 -9.50 0.32
N LYS A 146 -18.82 -10.37 -0.68
CA LYS A 146 -19.52 -11.67 -0.74
C LYS A 146 -19.11 -12.61 0.39
N ARG A 147 -17.86 -12.50 0.84
CA ARG A 147 -17.24 -13.38 1.83
C ARG A 147 -16.90 -12.61 3.10
N TYR A 148 -17.63 -11.54 3.39
CA TYR A 148 -17.35 -10.64 4.49
C TYR A 148 -17.26 -11.38 5.83
N ASP A 149 -18.20 -12.30 6.10
CA ASP A 149 -18.20 -13.10 7.34
C ASP A 149 -16.96 -14.01 7.49
N GLU A 150 -16.30 -14.38 6.39
CA GLU A 150 -15.08 -15.21 6.39
C GLU A 150 -13.79 -14.37 6.45
N LEU A 151 -13.80 -13.23 5.77
CA LEU A 151 -12.60 -12.43 5.48
C LEU A 151 -12.46 -11.21 6.39
N SER A 152 -13.58 -10.68 6.88
CA SER A 152 -13.58 -9.60 7.85
C SER A 152 -13.01 -10.09 9.17
N ASP A 153 -12.34 -9.17 9.85
CA ASP A 153 -11.89 -9.35 11.22
C ASP A 153 -12.99 -9.03 12.25
N ASN A 154 -14.25 -8.94 11.81
CA ASN A 154 -15.40 -8.54 12.60
C ASN A 154 -15.25 -7.13 13.22
N GLY A 155 -14.51 -6.23 12.55
CA GLY A 155 -14.32 -4.85 13.00
C GLY A 155 -13.20 -4.68 14.03
N GLN A 156 -12.41 -5.72 14.32
CA GLN A 156 -11.30 -5.65 15.28
C GLN A 156 -10.25 -4.60 14.89
N PHE A 157 -9.96 -4.43 13.60
CA PHE A 157 -9.04 -3.42 13.09
C PHE A 157 -9.60 -2.01 13.26
N GLU A 158 -10.92 -1.83 13.11
CA GLU A 158 -11.54 -0.54 13.37
C GLU A 158 -11.55 -0.20 14.87
N GLU A 159 -11.81 -1.20 15.73
CA GLU A 159 -11.63 -1.04 17.19
C GLU A 159 -10.18 -0.66 17.52
N PHE A 160 -9.19 -1.31 16.89
CA PHE A 160 -7.78 -1.01 17.07
C PHE A 160 -7.43 0.41 16.60
N LYS A 161 -7.96 0.86 15.45
CA LYS A 161 -7.81 2.25 14.97
C LYS A 161 -8.40 3.24 15.97
N ASN A 162 -9.59 2.97 16.51
CA ASN A 162 -10.23 3.82 17.51
C ASN A 162 -9.44 3.88 18.82
N GLN A 163 -8.85 2.76 19.25
CA GLN A 163 -7.93 2.73 20.40
C GLN A 163 -6.68 3.58 20.14
N LEU A 164 -6.08 3.45 18.94
CA LEU A 164 -4.94 4.28 18.53
C LEU A 164 -5.27 5.76 18.50
N ILE A 165 -6.42 6.14 17.91
CA ILE A 165 -6.89 7.52 17.88
C ILE A 165 -7.05 8.08 19.30
N THR A 166 -7.63 7.29 20.20
CA THR A 166 -7.77 7.67 21.61
C THR A 166 -6.39 7.88 22.24
N GLU A 167 -5.49 6.90 22.09
CA GLU A 167 -4.13 6.96 22.62
C GLU A 167 -3.34 8.18 22.11
N ILE A 168 -3.45 8.50 20.82
CA ILE A 168 -2.77 9.66 20.20
C ILE A 168 -3.32 10.97 20.77
N ASN A 169 -4.64 11.08 20.90
CA ASN A 169 -5.28 12.29 21.42
C ASN A 169 -4.95 12.53 22.91
N GLU A 170 -4.70 11.46 23.67
CA GLU A 170 -4.25 11.53 25.07
C GLU A 170 -2.77 11.93 25.24
N LEU A 171 -2.00 12.04 24.15
CA LEU A 171 -0.62 12.55 24.22
C LEU A 171 -0.56 14.06 24.50
N HIS A 172 -1.67 14.78 24.32
CA HIS A 172 -1.79 16.21 24.59
C HIS A 172 -0.67 17.06 23.95
N ILE A 173 -0.37 16.80 22.68
CA ILE A 173 0.65 17.54 21.92
C ILE A 173 0.13 18.94 21.61
N GLU A 174 0.89 19.95 22.06
CA GLU A 174 0.52 21.36 21.91
C GLU A 174 0.40 21.77 20.43
N GLY A 175 -0.73 22.39 20.06
CA GLY A 175 -1.01 22.86 18.70
C GLY A 175 -1.44 21.79 17.69
N MET A 176 -1.42 20.51 18.08
CA MET A 176 -1.93 19.42 17.25
C MET A 176 -3.44 19.29 17.45
N PRO A 177 -4.26 19.37 16.38
CA PRO A 177 -5.69 19.18 16.50
C PRO A 177 -6.03 17.73 16.82
N LYS A 178 -7.27 17.51 17.25
CA LYS A 178 -7.78 16.16 17.53
C LYS A 178 -7.72 15.29 16.29
N VAL A 179 -7.12 14.11 16.42
CA VAL A 179 -7.15 13.07 15.39
C VAL A 179 -8.55 12.45 15.39
N GLU A 180 -9.24 12.52 14.25
CA GLU A 180 -10.57 11.92 14.07
C GLU A 180 -10.52 10.66 13.21
N LYS A 181 -9.47 10.51 12.40
CA LYS A 181 -9.32 9.41 11.44
C LYS A 181 -7.85 9.04 11.27
N LEU A 182 -7.60 7.75 11.05
CA LEU A 182 -6.33 7.23 10.56
C LEU A 182 -6.57 6.53 9.22
N ASN A 183 -5.70 6.79 8.26
CA ASN A 183 -5.71 6.21 6.92
C ASN A 183 -4.54 5.24 6.76
N ALA A 184 -4.68 4.27 5.85
CA ALA A 184 -3.58 3.39 5.46
C ALA A 184 -2.61 4.15 4.55
N LEU A 185 -1.37 4.34 5.01
CA LEU A 185 -0.31 5.07 4.33
C LEU A 185 0.88 4.13 4.08
N VAL A 186 1.30 4.02 2.81
CA VAL A 186 2.44 3.17 2.44
C VAL A 186 3.74 3.87 2.79
N GLY A 187 4.62 3.18 3.50
CA GLY A 187 5.86 3.75 4.02
C GLY A 187 6.69 4.47 2.96
N ARG A 188 6.79 3.93 1.74
CA ARG A 188 7.50 4.59 0.62
C ARG A 188 7.09 6.05 0.39
N ASP A 189 5.81 6.35 0.57
CA ASP A 189 5.22 7.66 0.27
C ASP A 189 5.40 8.67 1.43
N ILE A 190 5.71 8.18 2.63
CA ILE A 190 5.75 8.98 3.88
C ILE A 190 7.04 8.84 4.70
N ASN A 191 8.02 8.07 4.21
CA ASN A 191 9.27 7.78 4.93
C ASN A 191 10.31 8.90 4.77
N LEU A 192 10.05 10.00 5.46
CA LEU A 192 10.88 11.21 5.47
C LEU A 192 12.25 10.95 6.14
N GLU A 193 13.24 11.76 5.75
CA GLU A 193 14.59 11.73 6.35
C GLU A 193 14.74 12.78 7.44
N TYR A 194 14.85 12.33 8.69
CA TYR A 194 14.93 13.20 9.85
C TYR A 194 16.40 13.53 10.16
N PRO A 195 16.75 14.82 10.31
CA PRO A 195 18.08 15.22 10.74
C PRO A 195 18.27 14.95 12.24
N LEU A 196 19.39 14.32 12.59
CA LEU A 196 19.82 14.13 13.99
C LEU A 196 20.84 15.21 14.40
N PRO A 197 20.98 15.50 15.71
CA PRO A 197 21.94 16.51 16.20
C PRO A 197 23.41 16.24 15.81
N ASN A 198 23.76 14.98 15.52
CA ASN A 198 25.09 14.59 15.08
C ASN A 198 25.32 14.74 13.56
N GLY A 199 24.36 15.30 12.82
CA GLY A 199 24.42 15.50 11.37
C GLY A 199 24.03 14.28 10.54
N MET A 200 23.72 13.13 11.16
CA MET A 200 23.18 11.97 10.45
C MET A 200 21.73 12.21 10.05
N ARG A 201 21.30 11.56 8.97
CA ARG A 201 19.88 11.49 8.57
C ARG A 201 19.39 10.06 8.75
N VAL A 202 18.19 9.91 9.29
CA VAL A 202 17.60 8.59 9.57
C VAL A 202 16.18 8.52 9.03
N LYS A 203 15.84 7.35 8.48
CA LYS A 203 14.48 6.94 8.13
C LYS A 203 13.98 5.99 9.19
N PHE A 204 12.78 6.23 9.71
CA PHE A 204 12.19 5.41 10.77
C PHE A 204 11.22 4.37 10.25
N LEU A 205 10.73 4.52 9.01
CA LEU A 205 9.75 3.62 8.43
C LEU A 205 10.42 2.64 7.46
N ASP A 206 9.73 1.53 7.23
CA ASP A 206 10.03 0.61 6.15
C ASP A 206 9.23 1.02 4.92
N ASN A 207 9.88 1.15 3.77
CA ASN A 207 9.21 1.58 2.53
C ASN A 207 8.13 0.58 2.06
N GLN A 208 8.23 -0.69 2.45
CA GLN A 208 7.33 -1.74 2.00
C GLN A 208 6.15 -1.97 2.97
N LYS A 209 6.18 -1.40 4.18
CA LYS A 209 5.12 -1.56 5.18
C LYS A 209 4.04 -0.50 5.06
N THR A 210 2.84 -0.84 5.49
CA THR A 210 1.75 0.12 5.64
C THR A 210 1.62 0.58 7.10
N TYR A 211 1.35 1.86 7.28
CA TYR A 211 1.17 2.50 8.57
C TYR A 211 -0.21 3.14 8.64
N LEU A 212 -0.75 3.30 9.85
CA LEU A 212 -1.95 4.09 10.08
C LEU A 212 -1.55 5.53 10.36
N GLY A 213 -2.08 6.49 9.62
CA GLY A 213 -1.69 7.88 9.82
C GLY A 213 -2.61 8.93 9.27
N ASN A 214 -2.29 10.18 9.58
CA ASN A 214 -3.01 11.35 9.09
C ASN A 214 -2.10 12.59 9.08
N GLN A 215 -2.41 13.53 8.19
CA GLN A 215 -1.80 14.86 8.17
C GLN A 215 -2.79 15.86 8.72
N LEU A 216 -2.33 16.73 9.62
CA LEU A 216 -3.16 17.70 10.32
C LEU A 216 -2.56 19.09 10.25
N GLU A 217 -3.39 20.11 10.03
CA GLU A 217 -2.98 21.51 10.11
C GLU A 217 -2.84 21.95 11.56
N CYS A 218 -1.79 22.72 11.87
CA CYS A 218 -1.57 23.26 13.21
C CYS A 218 -2.72 24.20 13.63
N GLU A 219 -3.24 24.03 14.85
CA GLU A 219 -4.33 24.86 15.38
C GLU A 219 -3.93 26.34 15.53
N PHE A 220 -2.64 26.60 15.72
CA PHE A 220 -2.12 27.97 15.84
C PHE A 220 -1.92 28.66 14.49
N GLY A 221 -2.20 27.97 13.39
CA GLY A 221 -1.84 28.39 12.04
C GLY A 221 -0.34 28.28 11.78
N GLY A 222 0.04 28.46 10.51
CA GLY A 222 1.43 28.34 10.04
C GLY A 222 1.53 27.52 8.76
N GLU A 223 2.77 27.36 8.28
CA GLU A 223 3.07 26.61 7.05
C GLU A 223 3.46 25.14 7.32
N ARG A 224 3.50 24.76 8.61
CA ARG A 224 3.88 23.41 9.05
C ARG A 224 2.66 22.57 9.40
N TYR A 225 2.75 21.30 9.05
CA TYR A 225 1.74 20.28 9.30
C TYR A 225 2.24 19.28 10.34
N PHE A 226 1.31 18.70 11.09
CA PHE A 226 1.58 17.52 11.91
C PHE A 226 1.38 16.26 11.07
N GLY A 227 2.36 15.37 11.10
CA GLY A 227 2.23 13.99 10.64
C GLY A 227 2.03 13.07 11.83
N VAL A 228 0.92 12.35 11.86
CA VAL A 228 0.63 11.32 12.86
C VAL A 228 0.78 9.96 12.19
N LEU A 229 1.57 9.07 12.78
CA LEU A 229 1.83 7.72 12.28
C LEU A 229 1.77 6.71 13.42
N ALA A 230 1.15 5.58 13.18
CA ALA A 230 0.97 4.53 14.16
C ALA A 230 1.03 3.13 13.52
N SER A 231 1.49 2.17 14.32
CA SER A 231 1.49 0.75 14.01
C SER A 231 1.16 -0.06 15.28
N MET A 232 1.29 -1.39 15.21
CA MET A 232 1.21 -2.24 16.40
C MET A 232 2.34 -1.94 17.39
N ASP A 233 3.51 -1.51 16.90
CA ASP A 233 4.73 -1.40 17.71
C ASP A 233 5.01 0.02 18.22
N PHE A 234 4.42 1.04 17.60
CA PHE A 234 4.73 2.43 17.94
C PHE A 234 3.66 3.44 17.52
N VAL A 235 3.73 4.62 18.12
CA VAL A 235 3.11 5.88 17.70
C VAL A 235 4.22 6.90 17.49
N MET A 236 4.18 7.62 16.37
CA MET A 236 5.12 8.65 15.98
C MET A 236 4.36 9.91 15.58
N VAL A 237 4.78 11.05 16.09
CA VAL A 237 4.26 12.36 15.68
C VAL A 237 5.44 13.23 15.25
N CYS A 238 5.30 13.84 14.08
CA CYS A 238 6.30 14.73 13.50
C CYS A 238 5.65 16.02 13.00
N THR A 239 6.47 17.02 12.68
CA THR A 239 6.07 18.16 11.87
C THR A 239 6.93 18.27 10.62
N TYR A 240 6.38 18.87 9.57
CA TYR A 240 7.09 19.14 8.32
C TYR A 240 6.41 20.29 7.56
N ASP A 241 7.11 20.86 6.59
CA ASP A 241 6.58 21.91 5.72
C ASP A 241 5.61 21.31 4.66
N ALA A 242 4.79 22.14 4.02
CA ALA A 242 3.74 21.71 3.08
C ALA A 242 4.20 20.76 1.96
N ASP A 243 5.48 20.84 1.57
CA ASP A 243 6.12 20.03 0.54
C ASP A 243 6.83 18.78 1.09
N LEU A 244 6.50 18.38 2.33
CA LEU A 244 7.09 17.26 3.05
C LEU A 244 8.59 17.43 3.35
N THR A 245 9.08 18.68 3.41
CA THR A 245 10.47 18.99 3.75
C THR A 245 10.64 19.43 5.21
N ASN A 246 11.91 19.53 5.63
CA ASN A 246 12.32 19.92 6.99
C ASN A 246 11.58 19.16 8.12
N PRO A 247 11.57 17.81 8.09
CA PRO A 247 10.83 17.04 9.06
C PRO A 247 11.48 17.10 10.44
N GLU A 248 10.67 17.28 11.46
CA GLU A 248 11.06 17.29 12.87
C GLU A 248 10.25 16.26 13.64
N LEU A 249 10.95 15.35 14.32
CA LEU A 249 10.31 14.37 15.18
C LEU A 249 9.89 15.04 16.49
N ILE A 250 8.59 15.06 16.76
CA ILE A 250 8.02 15.61 18.00
C ILE A 250 7.96 14.53 19.08
N LEU A 251 7.48 13.34 18.70
CA LEU A 251 7.28 12.24 19.64
C LEU A 251 7.47 10.89 18.95
N TYR A 252 8.10 9.97 19.67
CA TYR A 252 8.12 8.55 19.33
C TYR A 252 7.84 7.75 20.61
N LYS A 253 6.73 7.02 20.62
CA LYS A 253 6.29 6.17 21.73
C LYS A 253 6.21 4.74 21.25
N LYS A 254 7.00 3.86 21.86
CA LYS A 254 6.92 2.41 21.64
C LYS A 254 5.70 1.85 22.38
N ARG A 255 4.97 0.93 21.74
CA ARG A 255 3.81 0.23 22.29
C ARG A 255 4.18 -1.18 22.74
#